data_AF-A0A6I1JSR6-F1
#
_entry.id   AF-A0A6I1JSR6-F1
#
_cell.length_a   1.000
_cell.length_b   1.000
_cell.length_c   1.000
_cell.angle_alpha   90.00
_cell.angle_beta   90.00
_cell.angle_gamma   90.00
#
_symmetry.space_group_name_H-M   'P 1'
#
loop_
_entity.id
_entity.type
_entity.pdbx_description
1 polymer ?
#
loop_
_entity_poly.entity_id
_entity_poly.type
_entity_poly.pdbx_seq_one_letter_code
_entity_poly.pdbx_strand_id
1 'polypeptide(L)'
;VPPARRTARFRCVLALVEVCDGRAGLPVGQDARPRVPTAPQLFEGACEGRIDFAPRGAGGFGYDPLFIPLGQEQSFAELGEDVKNGLSHRANALAKLRAWFGRPAAR
;
A
#
# COMPACT_ATOMS: atom_id res chain seq x y z
N VAL A 1 26.40 10.80 1.46
CA VAL A 1 25.31 11.46 2.23
C VAL A 1 25.47 11.12 3.71
N PRO A 2 25.62 12.11 4.61
CA PRO A 2 25.78 11.88 6.05
C PRO A 2 24.56 11.17 6.67
N PRO A 3 24.71 10.40 7.77
CA PRO A 3 23.62 9.61 8.37
C PRO A 3 22.32 10.39 8.59
N ALA A 4 22.42 11.60 9.15
CA ALA A 4 21.26 12.45 9.45
C ALA A 4 20.47 12.93 8.22
N ARG A 5 21.03 12.83 7.01
CA ARG A 5 20.40 13.25 5.75
C ARG A 5 19.96 12.08 4.87
N ARG A 6 19.99 10.85 5.39
CA ARG A 6 19.58 9.63 4.67
C ARG A 6 18.14 9.22 4.95
N THR A 7 17.28 10.16 5.34
CA THR A 7 15.85 9.88 5.52
C THR A 7 15.24 9.42 4.20
N ALA A 8 14.31 8.48 4.28
CA ALA A 8 13.57 7.98 3.14
C ALA A 8 12.20 7.47 3.59
N ARG A 9 11.30 7.26 2.63
CA ARG A 9 10.04 6.59 2.90
C ARG A 9 9.62 5.72 1.74
N PHE A 10 9.04 4.57 2.06
CA PHE A 10 8.23 3.84 1.09
C PHE A 10 6.83 4.43 1.03
N ARG A 11 6.21 4.39 -0.16
CA ARG A 11 4.86 4.87 -0.44
C ARG A 11 4.07 3.81 -1.21
N CYS A 12 2.81 3.61 -0.83
CA CYS A 12 1.85 2.79 -1.56
C CYS A 12 0.58 3.61 -1.73
N VAL A 13 0.00 3.61 -2.92
CA VAL A 13 -1.34 4.15 -3.17
C VAL A 13 -2.16 3.05 -3.80
N LEU A 14 -3.25 2.65 -3.15
CA LEU A 14 -4.26 1.75 -3.72
C LEU A 14 -5.37 2.60 -4.33
N ALA A 15 -5.81 2.25 -5.53
CA ALA A 15 -6.92 2.90 -6.21
C ALA A 15 -8.08 1.91 -6.37
N LEU A 16 -9.22 2.22 -5.77
CA LEU A 16 -10.47 1.48 -5.96
C LEU A 16 -11.32 2.22 -7.00
N VAL A 17 -11.63 1.54 -8.10
CA VAL A 17 -12.45 2.06 -9.19
C VAL A 17 -13.72 1.24 -9.26
N GLU A 18 -14.86 1.89 -9.05
CA GLU A 18 -16.14 1.23 -9.28
C GLU A 18 -16.46 1.28 -10.77
N VAL A 19 -16.98 0.17 -11.28
CA VAL A 19 -17.32 0.01 -12.69
C VAL A 19 -18.82 -0.19 -12.78
N CYS A 20 -19.53 0.88 -13.12
CA CYS A 20 -20.98 0.86 -13.20
C CYS A 20 -21.43 0.32 -14.56
N ASP A 21 -22.34 -0.65 -14.53
CA ASP A 21 -23.20 -0.96 -15.66
C ASP A 21 -24.30 0.11 -15.70
N GLY A 22 -24.66 0.62 -16.88
CA GLY A 22 -25.56 1.78 -17.05
C GLY A 22 -27.00 1.64 -16.51
N ARG A 23 -27.31 0.55 -15.78
CA ARG A 23 -28.50 0.37 -14.95
C ARG A 23 -28.14 -0.39 -13.68
N ALA A 24 -28.43 0.18 -12.52
CA ALA A 24 -28.53 -0.58 -11.29
C ALA A 24 -29.65 -1.64 -11.44
N GLY A 25 -29.30 -2.94 -11.44
CA GLY A 25 -30.29 -4.02 -11.25
C GLY A 25 -30.42 -5.11 -12.32
N LEU A 26 -29.51 -5.23 -13.31
CA LEU A 26 -29.50 -6.38 -14.25
C LEU A 26 -28.29 -7.30 -14.01
N PRO A 27 -28.44 -8.63 -14.18
CA PRO A 27 -27.35 -9.58 -13.99
C PRO A 27 -26.23 -9.40 -15.02
N VAL A 28 -24.98 -9.55 -14.55
CA VAL A 28 -23.75 -9.44 -15.34
C VAL A 28 -23.77 -10.42 -16.52
N GLY A 29 -23.60 -9.93 -17.75
CA GLY A 29 -23.34 -10.75 -18.94
C GLY A 29 -24.24 -10.55 -20.16
N GLN A 30 -25.21 -9.63 -20.13
CA GLN A 30 -26.14 -9.43 -21.26
C GLN A 30 -26.21 -8.00 -21.84
N ASP A 31 -25.47 -7.03 -21.29
CA ASP A 31 -25.48 -5.65 -21.80
C ASP A 31 -24.18 -5.35 -22.55
N ALA A 32 -24.27 -5.16 -23.87
CA ALA A 32 -23.15 -4.84 -24.75
C ALA A 32 -22.68 -3.36 -24.65
N ARG A 33 -23.07 -2.65 -23.58
CA ARG A 33 -22.77 -1.23 -23.38
C ARG A 33 -21.38 -1.04 -22.77
N PRO A 34 -20.69 0.05 -23.12
CA PRO A 34 -19.42 0.39 -22.51
C PRO A 34 -19.61 0.69 -21.02
N ARG A 35 -18.90 -0.06 -20.18
CA ARG A 35 -18.76 0.21 -18.75
C ARG A 35 -18.01 1.53 -18.57
N VAL A 36 -18.55 2.44 -17.76
CA VAL A 36 -17.91 3.71 -17.46
C VAL A 36 -17.26 3.62 -16.08
N PRO A 37 -15.93 3.68 -15.97
CA PRO A 37 -15.26 3.71 -14.66
C PRO A 37 -15.58 5.02 -13.94
N THR A 38 -15.84 4.94 -12.64
CA THR A 38 -15.98 6.12 -11.78
C THR A 38 -14.61 6.72 -11.43
N ALA A 39 -14.62 7.89 -10.81
CA ALA A 39 -13.39 8.46 -10.26
C ALA A 39 -12.80 7.53 -9.18
N PRO A 40 -11.47 7.25 -9.20
CA PRO A 40 -10.86 6.34 -8.23
C PRO A 40 -10.92 6.89 -6.81
N GLN A 41 -11.32 6.06 -5.86
CA GLN A 41 -11.05 6.30 -4.45
C GLN A 41 -9.62 5.85 -4.13
N LEU A 42 -8.78 6.78 -3.68
CA LEU A 42 -7.38 6.52 -3.36
C LEU A 42 -7.18 6.22 -1.86
N PHE A 43 -6.28 5.29 -1.55
CA PHE A 43 -5.85 4.92 -0.21
C PHE A 43 -4.33 4.92 -0.13
N GLU A 44 -3.77 5.89 0.57
CA GLU A 44 -2.32 6.06 0.67
C GLU A 44 -1.76 5.45 1.95
N GLY A 45 -0.62 4.77 1.84
CA GLY A 45 0.19 4.33 2.96
C GLY A 45 1.64 4.76 2.78
N ALA A 46 2.29 5.08 3.90
CA ALA A 46 3.69 5.45 3.95
C ALA A 46 4.38 4.68 5.07
N CYS A 47 5.69 4.50 4.95
CA CYS A 47 6.55 4.00 6.00
C CYS A 47 7.83 4.82 6.00
N GLU A 48 8.07 5.58 7.07
CA GLU A 48 9.26 6.40 7.26
C GLU A 48 10.45 5.54 7.68
N GLY A 49 11.65 5.98 7.30
CA GLY A 49 12.87 5.31 7.70
C GLY A 49 14.11 6.03 7.19
N ARG A 50 15.20 5.28 7.12
CA ARG A 50 16.49 5.74 6.61
C ARG A 50 17.10 4.70 5.68
N ILE A 51 17.90 5.17 4.73
CA ILE A 51 18.71 4.30 3.87
C ILE A 51 20.03 4.03 4.58
N ASP A 52 20.39 2.77 4.71
CA ASP A 52 21.65 2.37 5.31
C ASP A 52 22.82 2.49 4.33
N PHE A 53 24.05 2.26 4.80
CA PHE A 53 25.25 2.41 3.97
C PHE A 53 25.55 1.17 3.12
N ALA A 54 25.11 -0.01 3.56
CA ALA A 54 25.29 -1.27 2.86
C ALA A 54 24.03 -2.12 2.99
N PRO A 55 23.72 -2.97 2.00
CA PRO A 55 22.58 -3.88 2.09
C PRO A 55 22.82 -4.93 3.18
N ARG A 56 21.79 -5.23 3.97
CA ARG A 56 21.77 -6.33 4.95
C ARG A 56 20.49 -7.15 4.83
N GLY A 57 20.55 -8.42 5.21
CA GLY A 57 19.43 -9.34 5.10
C GLY A 57 19.24 -9.89 3.67
N ALA A 58 18.48 -10.98 3.57
CA ALA A 58 18.22 -11.70 2.32
C ALA A 58 16.72 -11.80 1.99
N GLY A 59 15.84 -11.36 2.90
CA GLY A 59 14.40 -11.39 2.71
C GLY A 59 13.87 -10.17 1.92
N GLY A 60 12.59 -10.22 1.58
CA GLY A 60 11.94 -9.12 0.89
C GLY A 60 12.40 -8.93 -0.55
N PHE A 61 12.33 -7.70 -1.07
CA PHE A 61 12.69 -7.37 -2.44
C PHE A 61 13.04 -5.89 -2.63
N GLY A 62 13.63 -5.55 -3.79
CA GLY A 62 13.95 -4.17 -4.13
C GLY A 62 14.92 -3.53 -3.14
N TYR A 63 14.51 -2.42 -2.52
CA TYR A 63 15.35 -1.66 -1.58
C TYR A 63 15.27 -2.14 -0.13
N ASP A 64 14.54 -3.23 0.14
CA ASP A 64 14.38 -3.76 1.50
C ASP A 64 15.71 -4.00 2.24
N PRO A 65 16.79 -4.51 1.61
CA PRO A 65 18.08 -4.69 2.29
C PRO A 65 18.75 -3.38 2.74
N LEU A 66 18.36 -2.25 2.16
CA LEU A 66 18.93 -0.93 2.47
C LEU A 66 18.03 -0.09 3.37
N PHE A 67 16.74 -0.42 3.48
CA PHE A 67 15.78 0.42 4.18
C PHE A 67 15.60 -0.02 5.63
N ILE A 68 15.93 0.87 6.56
CA ILE A 68 15.69 0.69 7.99
C ILE A 68 14.47 1.53 8.38
N PRO A 69 13.33 0.92 8.74
CA PRO A 69 12.15 1.66 9.15
C PRO A 69 12.39 2.43 10.45
N LEU A 70 11.67 3.54 10.62
CA LEU A 70 11.77 4.39 11.80
C LEU A 70 11.49 3.58 13.07
N GLY A 71 12.37 3.71 14.08
CA GLY A 71 12.27 2.98 15.34
C GLY A 71 12.82 1.55 15.31
N GLN A 72 13.48 1.14 14.23
CA GLN A 72 14.18 -0.14 14.13
C GLN A 72 15.67 0.08 13.84
N GLU A 73 16.48 -0.95 14.15
CA GLU A 73 17.91 -1.00 13.78
C GLU A 73 18.18 -1.96 12.60
N GLN A 74 17.27 -2.91 12.38
CA GLN A 74 17.34 -3.89 11.31
C GLN A 74 16.68 -3.36 10.03
N SER A 75 17.23 -3.76 8.89
CA SER A 75 16.62 -3.48 7.59
C SER A 75 15.34 -4.29 7.38
N PHE A 76 14.49 -3.89 6.44
CA PHE A 76 13.30 -4.66 6.07
C PHE A 76 13.61 -6.09 5.60
N ALA A 77 14.77 -6.31 4.97
CA ALA A 77 15.18 -7.65 4.57
C ALA A 77 15.64 -8.54 5.74
N GLU A 78 15.94 -7.94 6.90
CA GLU A 78 16.31 -8.63 8.15
C GLU A 78 15.09 -8.88 9.06
N LEU A 79 14.10 -7.98 9.07
CA LEU A 79 12.93 -8.04 9.97
C LEU A 79 11.93 -9.17 9.66
N GLY A 80 12.01 -9.77 8.47
CA GLY A 80 11.09 -10.83 8.03
C GLY A 80 9.69 -10.33 7.63
N GLU A 81 8.87 -11.24 7.12
CA GLU A 81 7.56 -10.89 6.54
C GLU A 81 6.52 -10.46 7.58
N ASP A 82 6.50 -11.08 8.76
CA ASP A 82 5.49 -10.80 9.78
C ASP A 82 5.54 -9.34 10.27
N VAL A 83 6.74 -8.84 10.58
CA VAL A 83 6.94 -7.45 11.00
C VAL A 83 6.61 -6.50 9.86
N LYS A 84 7.02 -6.84 8.63
CA LYS A 84 6.74 -6.04 7.43
C LYS A 84 5.24 -5.97 7.12
N ASN A 85 4.50 -7.04 7.36
CA ASN A 85 3.06 -7.11 7.14
C ASN A 85 2.26 -6.29 8.17
N GLY A 86 2.85 -5.96 9.32
CA GLY A 86 2.26 -5.04 10.30
C GLY A 86 2.64 -3.57 10.10
N LEU A 87 3.87 -3.28 9.65
CA LEU A 87 4.44 -1.92 9.70
C LEU A 87 4.62 -1.25 8.32
N SER A 88 4.50 -2.00 7.22
CA SER A 88 4.81 -1.46 5.90
C SER A 88 3.80 -0.45 5.37
N HIS A 89 4.27 0.38 4.44
CA HIS A 89 3.45 1.29 3.63
C HIS A 89 2.27 0.57 2.94
N ARG A 90 2.42 -0.70 2.53
CA ARG A 90 1.32 -1.49 1.94
C ARG A 90 0.28 -1.87 2.98
N ALA A 91 0.72 -2.35 4.14
CA ALA A 91 -0.17 -2.67 5.26
C ALA A 91 -1.01 -1.44 5.66
N ASN A 92 -0.36 -0.27 5.74
CA ASN A 92 -1.03 0.99 6.05
C ASN A 92 -2.08 1.40 4.99
N ALA A 93 -1.76 1.25 3.69
CA ALA A 93 -2.72 1.53 2.62
C ALA A 93 -3.90 0.54 2.65
N LEU A 94 -3.61 -0.75 2.86
CA LEU A 94 -4.62 -1.81 2.91
C LEU A 94 -5.53 -1.68 4.13
N ALA A 95 -5.00 -1.27 5.28
CA ALA A 95 -5.81 -1.01 6.47
C ALA A 95 -6.86 0.09 6.22
N LYS A 96 -6.49 1.16 5.48
CA LYS A 96 -7.43 2.22 5.09
C LYS A 96 -8.49 1.71 4.11
N LEU A 97 -8.10 0.91 3.12
CA LEU A 97 -9.04 0.26 2.21
C LEU A 97 -10.01 -0.66 2.97
N ARG A 98 -9.50 -1.48 3.88
CA ARG A 98 -10.32 -2.36 4.74
C ARG A 98 -11.31 -1.56 5.58
N ALA A 99 -10.87 -0.46 6.18
CA ALA A 99 -11.75 0.41 6.95
C ALA A 99 -12.85 1.01 6.08
N TRP A 100 -12.56 1.36 4.83
CA TRP A 100 -13.54 1.88 3.88
C TRP A 100 -14.67 0.88 3.59
N PHE A 101 -14.35 -0.39 3.35
CA PHE A 101 -15.36 -1.45 3.18
C PHE A 101 -16.19 -1.74 4.45
N GLY A 102 -15.65 -1.43 5.64
CA GLY A 102 -16.36 -1.60 6.90
C GLY A 102 -17.34 -0.46 7.23
N ARG A 103 -17.41 0.60 6.42
CA ARG A 103 -18.34 1.71 6.64
C ARG A 103 -19.75 1.27 6.24
N PRO A 104 -20.79 1.60 7.02
CA PRO A 104 -22.15 1.41 6.55
C PRO A 104 -22.35 2.26 5.29
N ALA A 105 -23.01 1.69 4.28
CA ALA A 105 -23.40 2.43 3.09
C ALA A 105 -24.17 3.68 3.53
N ALA A 106 -23.78 4.85 3.00
CA ALA A 106 -24.55 6.07 3.21
C ALA A 106 -25.98 5.80 2.72
N ARG A 107 -26.94 5.84 3.66
CA ARG A 107 -28.37 5.67 3.37
C ARG A 107 -28.90 6.85 2.58
#